data_AF-A0A3D1VJM1-F1
#
_entry.id   AF-A0A3D1VJM1-F1
#
_cell.length_a   1.000
_cell.length_b   1.000
_cell.length_c   1.000
_cell.angle_alpha   90.00
_cell.angle_beta   90.00
_cell.angle_gamma   90.00
#
_symmetry.space_group_name_H-M   'P 1'
#
loop_
_entity.id
_entity.type
_entity.pdbx_description
1 polymer ?
#
loop_
_entity_poly.entity_id
_entity_poly.type
_entity_poly.pdbx_seq_one_letter_code
_entity_poly.pdbx_strand_id
1 'polypeptide(L)'
;MNMKKTSRILSLLLTLIFVMGLLPIGLFVIAETAENEERVTVYLDSSYKGGNSNGSYEKPYVVLADALHALNSTQNLLQGYIYLLSDYTHKISSTEQIVNFTAAHQVHVVYTSDPDNKKAFRVEIGSTFSTTTWAERHWGANVVLTFNGPVTFDAVDVLITPDKTNLLTFMTDTTVTVPLVEGGTASYTFAAGSPFYANYTFTAASGKVVATPASVAGESTPRQYYRNIIHLRYAFNGSDWFEVTENATFTTDSSTDESRFNHIYKTTYTKNVNEVYTHPSGKVILHAGQWGSFFMHVIAGLSPAAGSEITIGGKATCSFRGPYSTVTTLGKVTYIFEGGSVTTIDDVFGNIYAKKTSPYQTMDVEIIPASDSLIFPTSDTYP
;
A
#
# COMPACT_ATOMS: atom_id res chain seq x y z
N MET A 1 -11.21 63.39 5.79
CA MET A 1 -10.83 62.07 5.25
C MET A 1 -11.29 61.00 6.24
N ASN A 2 -12.04 59.99 5.79
CA ASN A 2 -12.92 59.12 6.60
C ASN A 2 -12.18 58.11 7.51
N MET A 3 -12.01 58.41 8.80
CA MET A 3 -11.46 57.47 9.81
C MET A 3 -12.26 56.16 9.96
N LYS A 4 -13.56 56.13 9.59
CA LYS A 4 -14.37 54.90 9.61
C LYS A 4 -14.02 53.89 8.50
N LYS A 5 -13.39 54.32 7.40
CA LYS A 5 -12.94 53.40 6.32
C LYS A 5 -11.60 52.75 6.68
N THR A 6 -10.72 53.46 7.37
CA THR A 6 -9.39 52.97 7.76
C THR A 6 -9.45 51.84 8.80
N SER A 7 -10.38 51.91 9.75
CA SER A 7 -10.57 50.85 10.77
C SER A 7 -11.11 49.53 10.20
N ARG A 8 -11.94 49.57 9.15
CA ARG A 8 -12.49 48.35 8.52
C ARG A 8 -11.45 47.60 7.67
N ILE A 9 -10.55 48.34 7.02
CA ILE A 9 -9.45 47.75 6.22
C ILE A 9 -8.41 47.10 7.15
N LEU A 10 -8.12 47.73 8.30
CA LEU A 10 -7.18 47.18 9.26
C LEU A 10 -7.70 45.91 9.94
N SER A 11 -8.99 45.84 10.27
CA SER A 11 -9.61 44.61 10.78
C SER A 11 -9.65 43.50 9.73
N LEU A 12 -9.91 43.81 8.45
CA LEU A 12 -9.89 42.81 7.37
C LEU A 12 -8.47 42.23 7.17
N LEU A 13 -7.44 43.09 7.22
CA LEU A 13 -6.04 42.68 7.09
C LEU A 13 -5.61 41.78 8.27
N LEU A 14 -6.06 42.11 9.49
CA LEU A 14 -5.76 41.30 10.67
C LEU A 14 -6.46 39.93 10.62
N THR A 15 -7.71 39.87 10.14
CA THR A 15 -8.43 38.60 9.95
C THR A 15 -7.77 37.74 8.86
N LEU A 16 -7.27 38.34 7.77
CA LEU A 16 -6.52 37.63 6.73
C LEU A 16 -5.19 37.06 7.27
N ILE A 17 -4.49 37.79 8.14
CA ILE A 17 -3.25 37.32 8.79
C ILE A 17 -3.55 36.17 9.77
N PHE A 18 -4.68 36.22 10.50
CA PHE A 18 -5.10 35.11 11.37
C PHE A 18 -5.55 33.87 10.59
N VAL A 19 -6.14 34.03 9.40
CA VAL A 19 -6.50 32.91 8.51
C VAL A 19 -5.26 32.30 7.84
N MET A 20 -4.26 33.11 7.49
CA MET A 20 -2.99 32.60 6.95
C MET A 20 -2.10 31.92 8.01
N GLY A 21 -2.26 32.26 9.30
CA GLY A 21 -1.59 31.59 10.42
C GLY A 21 -2.23 30.25 10.84
N LEU A 22 -3.37 29.87 10.26
CA LEU A 22 -4.07 28.60 10.48
C LEU A 22 -3.82 27.57 9.37
N LEU A 23 -3.09 27.94 8.33
CA LEU A 23 -2.67 27.00 7.30
C LEU A 23 -1.39 26.29 7.76
N PRO A 24 -1.34 24.94 7.77
CA PRO A 24 -0.11 24.22 8.08
C PRO A 24 0.99 24.64 7.10
N ILE A 25 2.21 24.77 7.62
CA ILE A 25 3.41 25.33 6.98
C ILE A 25 3.86 24.54 5.72
N GLY A 26 3.17 23.45 5.36
CA GLY A 26 3.41 22.68 4.14
C GLY A 26 2.87 23.26 2.83
N LEU A 27 2.11 24.36 2.83
CA LEU A 27 1.57 24.93 1.57
C LEU A 27 2.55 25.83 0.80
N PHE A 28 3.77 26.05 1.31
CA PHE A 28 4.68 27.11 0.83
C PHE A 28 5.83 26.66 -0.09
N VAL A 29 5.78 25.47 -0.70
CA VAL A 29 6.79 25.07 -1.71
C VAL A 29 6.15 24.61 -3.03
N ILE A 30 5.17 25.34 -3.57
CA ILE A 30 4.89 25.39 -5.03
C ILE A 30 4.34 26.77 -5.44
N ALA A 31 4.79 27.83 -4.76
CA ALA A 31 4.35 29.20 -5.05
C ALA A 31 5.45 30.02 -5.73
N GLU A 32 6.02 29.52 -6.84
CA GLU A 32 6.81 30.41 -7.72
C GLU A 32 6.87 30.00 -9.21
N THR A 33 5.98 29.14 -9.72
CA THR A 33 5.93 28.84 -11.17
C THR A 33 4.54 28.79 -11.84
N ALA A 34 3.43 29.05 -11.15
CA ALA A 34 2.10 28.81 -11.74
C ALA A 34 1.22 30.06 -11.81
N GLU A 35 1.51 30.98 -12.74
CA GLU A 35 0.55 32.03 -13.13
C GLU A 35 -0.55 31.55 -14.12
N ASN A 36 -0.63 30.25 -14.45
CA ASN A 36 -1.66 29.74 -15.38
C ASN A 36 -2.04 28.25 -15.23
N GLU A 37 -1.92 27.64 -14.05
CA GLU A 37 -2.33 26.23 -13.87
C GLU A 37 -3.78 26.12 -13.41
N GLU A 38 -4.68 25.77 -14.33
CA GLU A 38 -6.08 25.44 -14.04
C GLU A 38 -6.13 24.12 -13.23
N ARG A 39 -6.14 24.23 -11.89
CA ARG A 39 -6.31 23.07 -11.00
C ARG A 39 -7.75 22.55 -11.11
N VAL A 40 -7.94 21.38 -11.70
CA VAL A 40 -9.26 20.74 -11.85
C VAL A 40 -9.51 19.78 -10.70
N THR A 41 -10.67 19.91 -10.04
CA THR A 41 -11.15 18.96 -9.04
C THR A 41 -12.34 18.18 -9.57
N VAL A 42 -12.28 16.86 -9.45
CA VAL A 42 -13.42 15.96 -9.69
C VAL A 42 -13.78 15.25 -8.39
N TYR A 43 -15.08 15.01 -8.18
CA TYR A 43 -15.59 14.38 -6.97
C TYR A 43 -15.87 12.89 -7.20
N LEU A 44 -15.55 12.08 -6.19
CA LEU A 44 -15.77 10.64 -6.17
C LEU A 44 -16.67 10.27 -4.98
N ASP A 45 -17.78 9.58 -5.26
CA ASP A 45 -18.71 9.07 -4.27
C ASP A 45 -19.20 7.67 -4.68
N SER A 46 -18.70 6.64 -4.01
CA SER A 46 -19.11 5.24 -4.29
C SER A 46 -20.59 4.97 -3.98
N SER A 47 -21.20 5.82 -3.16
CA SER A 47 -22.59 5.69 -2.73
C SER A 47 -23.57 6.39 -3.66
N TYR A 48 -23.10 7.28 -4.54
CA TYR A 48 -23.96 8.04 -5.45
C TYR A 48 -24.78 7.10 -6.34
N LYS A 49 -26.10 7.27 -6.26
CA LYS A 49 -27.10 6.49 -7.03
C LYS A 49 -27.80 7.31 -8.11
N GLY A 50 -27.41 8.57 -8.27
CA GLY A 50 -27.89 9.36 -9.40
C GLY A 50 -27.35 8.78 -10.72
N GLY A 51 -27.94 9.20 -11.84
CA GLY A 51 -27.52 8.75 -13.17
C GLY A 51 -26.17 9.36 -13.59
N ASN A 52 -26.10 9.87 -14.81
CA ASN A 52 -24.86 10.37 -15.43
C ASN A 52 -24.01 11.26 -14.50
N SER A 53 -22.80 10.78 -14.19
CA SER A 53 -21.75 11.53 -13.50
C SER A 53 -21.07 12.52 -14.45
N ASN A 54 -20.75 13.71 -13.96
CA ASN A 54 -19.91 14.68 -14.67
C ASN A 54 -18.71 15.15 -13.84
N GLY A 55 -18.48 14.51 -12.69
CA GLY A 55 -17.39 14.84 -11.79
C GLY A 55 -17.63 16.05 -10.91
N SER A 56 -18.79 16.72 -10.96
CA SER A 56 -19.16 17.79 -10.01
C SER A 56 -19.59 17.22 -8.66
N TYR A 57 -19.68 18.09 -7.65
CA TYR A 57 -20.13 17.70 -6.30
C TYR A 57 -21.54 17.07 -6.31
N GLU A 58 -22.45 17.57 -7.15
CA GLU A 58 -23.83 17.07 -7.26
C GLU A 58 -23.96 15.80 -8.10
N LYS A 59 -22.99 15.54 -8.99
CA LYS A 59 -22.96 14.38 -9.89
C LYS A 59 -21.56 13.76 -9.92
N PRO A 60 -21.07 13.28 -8.76
CA PRO A 60 -19.73 12.74 -8.62
C PRO A 60 -19.57 11.45 -9.43
N TYR A 61 -18.33 11.09 -9.75
CA TYR A 61 -18.02 9.76 -10.27
C TYR A 61 -18.23 8.69 -9.19
N VAL A 62 -18.58 7.47 -9.61
CA VAL A 62 -18.77 6.33 -8.69
C VAL A 62 -17.57 5.37 -8.69
N VAL A 63 -16.71 5.46 -9.70
CA VAL A 63 -15.50 4.64 -9.86
C VAL A 63 -14.28 5.51 -10.16
N LEU A 64 -13.14 5.12 -9.60
CA LEU A 64 -11.87 5.84 -9.71
C LEU A 64 -11.38 5.95 -11.16
N ALA A 65 -11.63 4.92 -11.98
CA ALA A 65 -11.20 4.90 -13.37
C ALA A 65 -11.83 6.04 -14.19
N ASP A 66 -13.10 6.36 -13.96
CA ASP A 66 -13.80 7.44 -14.67
C ASP A 66 -13.30 8.81 -14.22
N ALA A 67 -13.07 9.00 -12.91
CA ALA A 67 -12.49 10.22 -12.36
C ALA A 67 -11.07 10.47 -12.92
N LEU A 68 -10.24 9.44 -12.96
CA LEU A 68 -8.90 9.50 -13.53
C LEU A 68 -8.94 9.80 -15.04
N HIS A 69 -9.84 9.14 -15.78
CA HIS A 69 -10.01 9.36 -17.21
C HIS A 69 -10.41 10.82 -17.50
N ALA A 70 -11.32 11.39 -16.72
CA ALA A 70 -11.75 12.77 -16.87
C ALA A 70 -10.59 13.76 -16.70
N LEU A 71 -9.80 13.62 -15.63
CA LEU A 71 -8.61 14.45 -15.42
C LEU A 71 -7.60 14.28 -16.56
N ASN A 72 -7.27 13.05 -16.93
CA ASN A 72 -6.29 12.77 -17.97
C ASN A 72 -6.76 13.16 -19.39
N SER A 73 -8.06 13.37 -19.58
CA SER A 73 -8.65 13.89 -20.84
C SER A 73 -8.62 15.42 -20.94
N THR A 74 -8.34 16.11 -19.83
CA THR A 74 -8.31 17.57 -19.79
C THR A 74 -7.01 18.07 -20.43
N GLN A 75 -7.13 18.90 -21.46
CA GLN A 75 -5.96 19.40 -22.18
C GLN A 75 -5.07 20.27 -21.28
N ASN A 76 -3.76 20.03 -21.34
CA ASN A 76 -2.73 20.79 -20.63
C ASN A 76 -2.87 20.78 -19.10
N LEU A 77 -3.65 19.86 -18.54
CA LEU A 77 -3.76 19.71 -17.09
C LEU A 77 -2.46 19.10 -16.54
N LEU A 78 -1.74 19.85 -15.72
CA LEU A 78 -0.53 19.35 -15.06
C LEU A 78 -0.84 18.63 -13.76
N GLN A 79 -1.85 19.11 -13.02
CA GLN A 79 -2.27 18.54 -11.75
C GLN A 79 -3.79 18.59 -11.59
N GLY A 80 -4.38 17.48 -11.15
CA GLY A 80 -5.80 17.32 -10.88
C GLY A 80 -6.06 16.68 -9.52
N TYR A 81 -7.25 16.91 -8.99
CA TYR A 81 -7.66 16.43 -7.67
C TYR A 81 -8.84 15.49 -7.80
N ILE A 82 -8.75 14.33 -7.13
CA ILE A 82 -9.87 13.42 -6.92
C ILE A 82 -10.29 13.56 -5.46
N TYR A 83 -11.40 14.26 -5.24
CA TYR A 83 -11.93 14.54 -3.91
C TYR A 83 -12.97 13.49 -3.51
N LEU A 84 -12.69 12.71 -2.47
CA LEU A 84 -13.57 11.68 -1.95
C LEU A 84 -14.67 12.32 -1.07
N LEU A 85 -15.93 12.15 -1.49
CA LEU A 85 -17.11 12.54 -0.70
C LEU A 85 -17.53 11.43 0.28
N SER A 86 -17.21 10.18 -0.04
CA SER A 86 -17.49 9.00 0.77
C SER A 86 -16.28 8.06 0.81
N ASP A 87 -16.32 7.08 1.71
CA ASP A 87 -15.38 5.97 1.69
C ASP A 87 -15.37 5.30 0.31
N TYR A 88 -14.18 4.97 -0.17
CA TYR A 88 -13.98 4.35 -1.47
C TYR A 88 -13.22 3.03 -1.34
N THR A 89 -13.69 2.00 -2.04
CA THR A 89 -12.95 0.74 -2.19
C THR A 89 -12.52 0.60 -3.65
N HIS A 90 -11.21 0.65 -3.87
CA HIS A 90 -10.58 0.34 -5.13
C HIS A 90 -10.22 -1.15 -5.17
N LYS A 91 -10.90 -1.92 -6.02
CA LYS A 91 -10.65 -3.36 -6.17
C LYS A 91 -9.68 -3.61 -7.32
N ILE A 92 -8.64 -4.39 -7.06
CA ILE A 92 -7.68 -4.82 -8.08
C ILE A 92 -7.63 -6.35 -8.11
N SER A 93 -8.02 -6.95 -9.23
CA SER A 93 -7.98 -8.40 -9.45
C SER A 93 -6.93 -8.73 -10.50
N SER A 94 -6.06 -9.71 -10.23
CA SER A 94 -4.99 -10.08 -11.15
C SER A 94 -4.50 -11.52 -10.98
N THR A 95 -3.99 -12.10 -12.06
CA THR A 95 -3.20 -13.34 -12.05
C THR A 95 -1.70 -13.07 -12.18
N GLU A 96 -1.33 -11.81 -12.42
CA GLU A 96 0.04 -11.37 -12.65
C GLU A 96 0.73 -10.96 -11.36
N GLN A 97 2.06 -11.04 -11.35
CA GLN A 97 2.88 -10.55 -10.25
C GLN A 97 2.80 -9.04 -10.11
N ILE A 98 2.90 -8.34 -11.24
CA ILE A 98 2.88 -6.88 -11.31
C ILE A 98 1.44 -6.44 -11.50
N VAL A 99 1.01 -5.56 -10.61
CA VAL A 99 -0.35 -5.07 -10.53
C VAL A 99 -0.28 -3.55 -10.49
N ASN A 100 -1.01 -2.88 -11.38
CA ASN A 100 -1.04 -1.42 -11.39
C ASN A 100 -2.09 -0.92 -10.40
N PHE A 101 -1.74 0.09 -9.61
CA PHE A 101 -2.69 0.80 -8.75
C PHE A 101 -3.80 1.42 -9.61
N THR A 102 -3.43 2.18 -10.64
CA THR A 102 -4.34 2.74 -11.65
C THR A 102 -3.73 2.61 -13.04
N ALA A 103 -4.51 2.94 -14.07
CA ALA A 103 -3.98 3.05 -15.42
C ALA A 103 -2.88 4.13 -15.49
N ALA A 104 -1.94 3.96 -16.42
CA ALA A 104 -0.89 4.95 -16.63
C ALA A 104 -1.47 6.32 -16.98
N HIS A 105 -0.95 7.38 -16.36
CA HIS A 105 -1.43 8.75 -16.52
C HIS A 105 -0.28 9.76 -16.40
N GLN A 106 -0.43 10.92 -17.05
CA GLN A 106 0.60 11.97 -17.05
C GLN A 106 0.27 13.12 -16.10
N VAL A 107 -1.02 13.36 -15.86
CA VAL A 107 -1.48 14.36 -14.90
C VAL A 107 -1.05 13.96 -13.49
N HIS A 108 -0.55 14.88 -12.69
CA HIS A 108 -0.33 14.64 -11.26
C HIS A 108 -1.67 14.56 -10.54
N VAL A 109 -2.00 13.38 -10.01
CA VAL A 109 -3.27 13.14 -9.33
C VAL A 109 -3.10 13.24 -7.82
N VAL A 110 -3.86 14.14 -7.20
CA VAL A 110 -3.97 14.24 -5.74
C VAL A 110 -5.26 13.56 -5.29
N TYR A 111 -5.13 12.45 -4.56
CA TYR A 111 -6.25 11.80 -3.88
C TYR A 111 -6.45 12.46 -2.52
N THR A 112 -7.62 13.07 -2.31
CA THR A 112 -7.88 13.86 -1.11
C THR A 112 -9.32 13.81 -0.62
N SER A 113 -9.56 14.32 0.59
CA SER A 113 -10.89 14.50 1.16
C SER A 113 -10.87 15.62 2.21
N ASP A 114 -11.97 15.77 2.95
CA ASP A 114 -12.07 16.73 4.04
C ASP A 114 -11.03 16.40 5.14
N PRO A 115 -10.06 17.29 5.45
CA PRO A 115 -9.02 17.00 6.45
C PRO A 115 -9.58 16.82 7.87
N ASP A 116 -10.74 17.42 8.18
CA ASP A 116 -11.42 17.27 9.47
C ASP A 116 -12.28 16.00 9.52
N ASN A 117 -12.53 15.38 8.36
CA ASN A 117 -13.36 14.19 8.21
C ASN A 117 -12.83 13.30 7.08
N LYS A 118 -11.62 12.78 7.27
CA LYS A 118 -10.90 12.00 6.27
C LYS A 118 -11.70 10.78 5.85
N LYS A 119 -11.72 10.49 4.55
CA LYS A 119 -12.38 9.32 3.98
C LYS A 119 -11.43 8.14 3.89
N ALA A 120 -11.96 6.93 4.12
CA ALA A 120 -11.20 5.71 3.90
C ALA A 120 -11.05 5.44 2.40
N PHE A 121 -9.81 5.23 1.96
CA PHE A 121 -9.48 4.74 0.63
C PHE A 121 -8.92 3.32 0.78
N ARG A 122 -9.80 2.33 0.66
CA ARG A 122 -9.42 0.92 0.74
C ARG A 122 -8.95 0.42 -0.62
N VAL A 123 -7.81 -0.26 -0.66
CA VAL A 123 -7.33 -0.97 -1.84
C VAL A 123 -7.42 -2.46 -1.56
N GLU A 124 -8.40 -3.11 -2.17
CA GLU A 124 -8.63 -4.55 -2.04
C GLU A 124 -7.93 -5.29 -3.19
N ILE A 125 -6.95 -6.14 -2.85
CA ILE A 125 -6.16 -6.87 -3.85
C ILE A 125 -6.60 -8.33 -3.90
N GLY A 126 -7.28 -8.70 -4.98
CA GLY A 126 -7.65 -10.06 -5.37
C GLY A 126 -6.63 -10.68 -6.32
N SER A 127 -5.35 -10.70 -5.95
CA SER A 127 -4.31 -11.37 -6.75
C SER A 127 -4.26 -12.87 -6.48
N THR A 128 -3.99 -13.67 -7.51
CA THR A 128 -3.76 -15.13 -7.38
C THR A 128 -2.32 -15.55 -7.68
N PHE A 129 -1.44 -14.60 -8.03
CA PHE A 129 -0.04 -14.88 -8.36
C PHE A 129 0.76 -15.38 -7.14
N SER A 130 1.62 -16.39 -7.33
CA SER A 130 2.50 -16.93 -6.28
C SER A 130 3.86 -17.34 -6.86
N THR A 131 4.95 -16.96 -6.19
CA THR A 131 6.34 -17.16 -6.64
C THR A 131 6.97 -18.48 -6.21
N THR A 132 6.35 -19.23 -5.30
CA THR A 132 7.01 -20.27 -4.51
C THR A 132 6.40 -21.66 -4.66
N THR A 133 7.08 -22.64 -4.04
CA THR A 133 6.67 -24.05 -3.98
C THR A 133 5.26 -24.21 -3.42
N TRP A 134 4.63 -25.33 -3.78
CA TRP A 134 3.24 -25.71 -3.51
C TRP A 134 2.61 -25.22 -2.20
N ALA A 135 3.31 -25.32 -1.06
CA ALA A 135 2.78 -24.94 0.24
C ALA A 135 2.35 -23.47 0.31
N GLU A 136 3.09 -22.55 -0.31
CA GLU A 136 2.80 -21.11 -0.26
C GLU A 136 1.78 -20.66 -1.31
N ARG A 137 1.65 -21.41 -2.43
CA ARG A 137 0.68 -21.13 -3.49
C ARG A 137 -0.77 -21.14 -3.02
N HIS A 138 -1.03 -21.92 -1.98
CA HIS A 138 -2.37 -22.08 -1.44
C HIS A 138 -2.77 -20.89 -0.54
N TRP A 139 -1.84 -20.33 0.22
CA TRP A 139 -2.18 -19.43 1.33
C TRP A 139 -2.19 -17.96 0.99
N GLY A 140 -1.41 -17.54 0.00
CA GLY A 140 -1.41 -16.13 -0.34
C GLY A 140 -0.72 -15.75 -1.64
N ALA A 141 -0.95 -14.49 -1.99
CA ALA A 141 -0.46 -13.87 -3.19
C ALA A 141 0.88 -13.17 -2.96
N ASN A 142 1.66 -13.10 -4.02
CA ASN A 142 2.84 -12.26 -4.15
C ASN A 142 2.49 -11.10 -5.08
N VAL A 143 2.56 -9.87 -4.59
CA VAL A 143 2.08 -8.71 -5.35
C VAL A 143 3.17 -7.66 -5.42
N VAL A 144 3.42 -7.15 -6.63
CA VAL A 144 4.18 -5.94 -6.88
C VAL A 144 3.18 -4.87 -7.30
N LEU A 145 2.79 -3.99 -6.38
CA LEU A 145 1.88 -2.89 -6.64
C LEU A 145 2.66 -1.71 -7.20
N THR A 146 2.35 -1.33 -8.45
CA THR A 146 3.03 -0.24 -9.15
C THR A 146 2.15 1.00 -9.26
N PHE A 147 2.80 2.16 -9.24
CA PHE A 147 2.18 3.46 -9.44
C PHE A 147 2.75 4.06 -10.72
N ASN A 148 1.92 4.09 -11.78
CA ASN A 148 2.33 4.52 -13.12
C ASN A 148 1.71 5.89 -13.39
N GLY A 149 2.39 6.94 -12.98
CA GLY A 149 1.94 8.33 -13.03
C GLY A 149 2.22 9.06 -11.72
N PRO A 150 2.35 10.40 -11.77
CA PRO A 150 2.62 11.19 -10.58
C PRO A 150 1.40 11.21 -9.66
N VAL A 151 1.57 10.83 -8.39
CA VAL A 151 0.47 10.71 -7.41
C VAL A 151 0.84 11.28 -6.05
N THR A 152 -0.14 11.92 -5.41
CA THR A 152 -0.08 12.33 -4.01
C THR A 152 -1.31 11.83 -3.25
N PHE A 153 -1.11 11.29 -2.05
CA PHE A 153 -2.18 11.01 -1.09
C PHE A 153 -2.12 12.04 0.04
N ASP A 154 -3.20 12.81 0.19
CA ASP A 154 -3.31 13.87 1.19
C ASP A 154 -4.69 13.85 1.85
N ALA A 155 -4.78 14.01 3.17
CA ALA A 155 -6.06 14.03 3.89
C ALA A 155 -7.00 12.83 3.61
N VAL A 156 -6.45 11.63 3.44
CA VAL A 156 -7.19 10.36 3.25
C VAL A 156 -6.60 9.25 4.10
N ASP A 157 -7.43 8.25 4.44
CA ASP A 157 -7.01 7.07 5.20
C ASP A 157 -6.87 5.85 4.28
N VAL A 158 -5.65 5.59 3.81
CA VAL A 158 -5.37 4.48 2.89
C VAL A 158 -5.13 3.17 3.65
N LEU A 159 -5.87 2.13 3.25
CA LEU A 159 -5.71 0.76 3.77
C LEU A 159 -5.58 -0.23 2.60
N ILE A 160 -4.43 -0.89 2.49
CA ILE A 160 -4.24 -2.02 1.57
C ILE A 160 -4.62 -3.32 2.28
N THR A 161 -5.50 -4.13 1.68
CA THR A 161 -5.98 -5.38 2.26
C THR A 161 -6.21 -6.43 1.15
N PRO A 162 -6.12 -7.75 1.43
CA PRO A 162 -6.61 -8.76 0.51
C PRO A 162 -8.11 -8.57 0.20
N ASP A 163 -8.52 -8.87 -1.02
CA ASP A 163 -9.94 -9.00 -1.34
C ASP A 163 -10.52 -10.23 -0.63
N LYS A 164 -11.39 -10.02 0.35
CA LYS A 164 -11.99 -11.10 1.14
C LYS A 164 -12.96 -11.97 0.34
N THR A 165 -13.31 -11.57 -0.89
CA THR A 165 -14.08 -12.39 -1.83
C THR A 165 -13.21 -13.31 -2.68
N ASN A 166 -11.88 -13.17 -2.63
CA ASN A 166 -10.92 -14.07 -3.26
C ASN A 166 -10.75 -15.36 -2.44
N LEU A 167 -11.79 -16.18 -2.43
CA LEU A 167 -11.91 -17.39 -1.62
C LEU A 167 -10.94 -18.49 -2.07
N LEU A 168 -10.40 -19.24 -1.10
CA LEU A 168 -9.45 -20.32 -1.34
C LEU A 168 -10.15 -21.64 -1.66
N THR A 169 -9.57 -22.38 -2.59
CA THR A 169 -9.91 -23.77 -2.89
C THR A 169 -8.64 -24.62 -2.93
N PHE A 170 -8.76 -25.91 -2.65
CA PHE A 170 -7.65 -26.85 -2.80
C PHE A 170 -7.17 -26.83 -4.26
N MET A 171 -5.90 -26.52 -4.51
CA MET A 171 -5.38 -26.41 -5.87
C MET A 171 -5.29 -27.78 -6.58
N THR A 172 -5.24 -28.84 -5.77
CA THR A 172 -4.92 -30.21 -6.17
C THR A 172 -5.43 -31.18 -5.11
N ASP A 173 -5.56 -32.45 -5.47
CA ASP A 173 -5.92 -33.49 -4.53
C ASP A 173 -4.90 -33.53 -3.37
N THR A 174 -5.41 -33.37 -2.15
CA THR A 174 -4.61 -33.26 -0.93
C THR A 174 -5.05 -34.30 0.06
N THR A 175 -4.22 -35.33 0.25
CA THR A 175 -4.47 -36.40 1.21
C THR A 175 -3.78 -36.11 2.53
N VAL A 176 -4.55 -36.13 3.62
CA VAL A 176 -4.07 -35.91 4.98
C VAL A 176 -4.66 -36.92 5.95
N THR A 177 -3.93 -37.18 7.03
CA THR A 177 -4.47 -37.92 8.18
C THR A 177 -5.31 -36.97 9.03
N VAL A 178 -6.58 -37.32 9.24
CA VAL A 178 -7.56 -36.49 9.94
C VAL A 178 -8.09 -37.18 11.19
N PRO A 179 -8.37 -36.44 12.28
CA PRO A 179 -9.02 -36.99 13.46
C PRO A 179 -10.51 -37.24 13.20
N LEU A 180 -11.03 -38.37 13.68
CA LEU A 180 -12.46 -38.70 13.57
C LEU A 180 -13.21 -38.29 14.83
N VAL A 181 -14.46 -37.83 14.68
CA VAL A 181 -15.36 -37.50 15.80
C VAL A 181 -15.61 -38.72 16.69
N GLU A 182 -15.66 -39.92 16.09
CA GLU A 182 -15.85 -41.19 16.78
C GLU A 182 -14.59 -41.69 17.52
N GLY A 183 -13.46 -40.99 17.36
CA GLY A 183 -12.15 -41.36 17.91
C GLY A 183 -11.23 -42.03 16.88
N GLY A 184 -9.92 -41.86 17.07
CA GLY A 184 -8.89 -42.34 16.15
C GLY A 184 -8.65 -41.38 14.97
N THR A 185 -8.00 -41.89 13.92
CA THR A 185 -7.64 -41.12 12.74
C THR A 185 -7.91 -41.90 11.46
N ALA A 186 -8.18 -41.22 10.37
CA ALA A 186 -8.31 -41.83 9.05
C ALA A 186 -7.61 -41.00 7.96
N SER A 187 -7.40 -41.59 6.79
CA SER A 187 -6.93 -40.87 5.60
C SER A 187 -8.12 -40.23 4.89
N TYR A 188 -8.03 -38.93 4.58
CA TYR A 188 -9.02 -38.22 3.79
C TYR A 188 -8.35 -37.41 2.68
N THR A 189 -8.93 -37.41 1.49
CA THR A 189 -8.45 -36.64 0.35
C THR A 189 -9.42 -35.51 0.03
N PHE A 190 -8.95 -34.28 0.18
CA PHE A 190 -9.63 -33.11 -0.36
C PHE A 190 -9.40 -33.06 -1.87
N ALA A 191 -10.48 -33.09 -2.65
CA ALA A 191 -10.37 -33.00 -4.10
C ALA A 191 -9.96 -31.59 -4.54
N ALA A 192 -9.18 -31.49 -5.61
CA ALA A 192 -8.88 -30.23 -6.27
C ALA A 192 -10.17 -29.44 -6.58
N GLY A 193 -10.14 -28.12 -6.39
CA GLY A 193 -11.27 -27.19 -6.54
C GLY A 193 -12.22 -27.14 -5.34
N SER A 194 -12.10 -28.03 -4.35
CA SER A 194 -12.97 -28.00 -3.18
C SER A 194 -12.73 -26.73 -2.34
N PRO A 195 -13.79 -26.11 -1.77
CA PRO A 195 -13.64 -24.98 -0.86
C PRO A 195 -12.72 -25.29 0.32
N PHE A 196 -11.88 -24.32 0.68
CA PHE A 196 -10.89 -24.43 1.73
C PHE A 196 -11.35 -23.69 2.99
N TYR A 197 -12.00 -24.42 3.90
CA TYR A 197 -12.61 -23.91 5.12
C TYR A 197 -11.64 -23.83 6.29
N ALA A 198 -11.94 -22.95 7.24
CA ALA A 198 -11.14 -22.76 8.44
C ALA A 198 -11.12 -23.95 9.38
N ASN A 199 -12.19 -24.75 9.38
CA ASN A 199 -12.30 -25.93 10.21
C ASN A 199 -13.20 -26.98 9.55
N TYR A 200 -12.97 -28.25 9.88
CA TYR A 200 -13.74 -29.39 9.39
C TYR A 200 -13.97 -30.38 10.54
N THR A 201 -15.13 -31.03 10.55
CA THR A 201 -15.36 -32.27 11.31
C THR A 201 -15.33 -33.46 10.36
N PHE A 202 -14.70 -34.56 10.80
CA PHE A 202 -14.60 -35.78 10.02
C PHE A 202 -15.31 -36.92 10.72
N THR A 203 -16.25 -37.57 10.03
CA THR A 203 -17.02 -38.71 10.55
C THR A 203 -16.83 -39.94 9.67
N ALA A 204 -16.82 -41.10 10.30
CA ALA A 204 -16.81 -42.38 9.60
C ALA A 204 -18.25 -42.79 9.26
N ALA A 205 -18.62 -42.68 7.97
CA ALA A 205 -19.93 -43.04 7.47
C ALA A 205 -19.82 -44.18 6.45
N SER A 206 -20.37 -45.35 6.78
CA SER A 206 -20.50 -46.49 5.85
C SER A 206 -19.20 -46.89 5.14
N GLY A 207 -18.09 -46.96 5.90
CA GLY A 207 -16.76 -47.32 5.36
C GLY A 207 -16.07 -46.20 4.58
N LYS A 208 -16.60 -44.97 4.60
CA LYS A 208 -15.98 -43.77 4.04
C LYS A 208 -15.81 -42.71 5.13
N VAL A 209 -14.87 -41.80 4.92
CA VAL A 209 -14.70 -40.60 5.75
C VAL A 209 -15.39 -39.44 5.05
N VAL A 210 -16.22 -38.70 5.79
CA VAL A 210 -16.91 -37.51 5.30
C VAL A 210 -16.37 -36.29 6.03
N ALA A 211 -15.92 -35.27 5.29
CA ALA A 211 -15.54 -33.98 5.85
C ALA A 211 -16.72 -33.01 5.77
N THR A 212 -17.09 -32.40 6.89
CA THR A 212 -18.14 -31.38 6.97
C THR A 212 -17.52 -30.06 7.42
N PRO A 213 -17.73 -28.94 6.69
CA PRO A 213 -17.26 -27.63 7.14
C PRO A 213 -17.83 -27.30 8.53
N ALA A 214 -16.96 -26.87 9.43
CA ALA A 214 -17.31 -26.52 10.79
C ALA A 214 -16.95 -25.05 11.08
N SER A 215 -17.68 -24.43 11.98
CA SER A 215 -17.33 -23.09 12.45
C SER A 215 -16.07 -23.12 13.30
N VAL A 216 -15.30 -22.04 13.26
CA VAL A 216 -14.21 -21.78 14.21
C VAL A 216 -14.82 -21.31 15.52
N ALA A 217 -14.11 -21.46 16.65
CA ALA A 217 -14.60 -20.98 17.94
C ALA A 217 -14.91 -19.47 17.88
N GLY A 218 -16.13 -19.10 18.26
CA GLY A 218 -16.61 -17.71 18.20
C GLY A 218 -17.31 -17.32 16.89
N GLU A 219 -17.35 -18.21 15.89
CA GLU A 219 -18.08 -17.98 14.63
C GLU A 219 -19.38 -18.80 14.59
N SER A 220 -20.45 -18.22 14.05
CA SER A 220 -21.76 -18.87 13.92
C SER A 220 -21.92 -19.69 12.64
N THR A 221 -21.07 -19.46 11.64
CA THR A 221 -21.09 -20.17 10.36
C THR A 221 -19.69 -20.65 9.96
N PRO A 222 -19.57 -21.76 9.21
CA PRO A 222 -18.29 -22.17 8.65
C PRO A 222 -17.74 -21.08 7.73
N ARG A 223 -16.51 -20.63 8.01
CA ARG A 223 -15.82 -19.64 7.20
C ARG A 223 -14.88 -20.30 6.21
N GLN A 224 -15.04 -19.97 4.93
CA GLN A 224 -14.04 -20.27 3.92
C GLN A 224 -12.90 -19.27 4.04
N TYR A 225 -11.65 -19.73 4.01
CA TYR A 225 -10.52 -18.80 3.97
C TYR A 225 -10.51 -18.06 2.63
N TYR A 226 -10.08 -16.80 2.67
CA TYR A 226 -9.67 -16.05 1.48
C TYR A 226 -8.15 -16.03 1.38
N ARG A 227 -7.66 -15.68 0.21
CA ARG A 227 -6.23 -15.61 -0.09
C ARG A 227 -5.62 -14.39 0.61
N ASN A 228 -4.60 -14.62 1.44
CA ASN A 228 -3.84 -13.53 2.06
C ASN A 228 -2.86 -12.91 1.06
N ILE A 229 -2.23 -11.80 1.41
CA ILE A 229 -1.04 -11.30 0.73
C ILE A 229 0.17 -11.71 1.57
N ILE A 230 1.02 -12.57 1.02
CA ILE A 230 2.25 -13.01 1.69
C ILE A 230 3.29 -11.89 1.57
N HIS A 231 3.55 -11.47 0.34
CA HIS A 231 4.47 -10.39 0.04
C HIS A 231 3.73 -9.28 -0.71
N LEU A 232 3.65 -8.10 -0.10
CA LEU A 232 3.26 -6.86 -0.77
C LEU A 232 4.52 -6.04 -1.03
N ARG A 233 4.78 -5.74 -2.30
CA ARG A 233 5.94 -4.97 -2.74
C ARG A 233 5.47 -3.70 -3.43
N TYR A 234 5.72 -2.53 -2.86
CA TYR A 234 5.49 -1.25 -3.53
C TYR A 234 6.63 -0.98 -4.50
N ALA A 235 6.33 -0.67 -5.75
CA ALA A 235 7.30 -0.28 -6.75
C ALA A 235 6.86 1.02 -7.43
N PHE A 236 7.58 2.10 -7.16
CA PHE A 236 7.27 3.41 -7.74
C PHE A 236 7.89 3.53 -9.13
N ASN A 237 7.16 4.10 -10.09
CA ASN A 237 7.73 4.31 -11.41
C ASN A 237 8.77 5.44 -11.36
N GLY A 238 9.97 5.17 -11.87
CA GLY A 238 11.14 6.03 -11.65
C GLY A 238 11.13 7.37 -12.38
N SER A 239 10.20 7.59 -13.30
CA SER A 239 9.99 8.90 -13.94
C SER A 239 9.07 9.81 -13.14
N ASP A 240 8.34 9.27 -12.17
CA ASP A 240 7.14 9.91 -11.63
C ASP A 240 7.34 10.37 -10.18
N TRP A 241 6.48 11.29 -9.77
CA TRP A 241 6.38 11.78 -8.39
C TRP A 241 5.48 10.84 -7.57
N PHE A 242 5.92 10.39 -6.41
CA PHE A 242 5.08 9.67 -5.47
C PHE A 242 5.14 10.32 -4.10
N GLU A 243 4.00 10.67 -3.53
CA GLU A 243 3.94 11.36 -2.26
C GLU A 243 2.81 10.88 -1.35
N VAL A 244 3.12 10.79 -0.05
CA VAL A 244 2.14 10.64 1.02
C VAL A 244 2.43 11.70 2.08
N THR A 245 1.51 12.65 2.23
CA THR A 245 1.68 13.78 3.16
C THR A 245 1.49 13.36 4.62
N GLU A 246 1.88 14.22 5.56
CA GLU A 246 1.66 14.02 7.00
C GLU A 246 0.18 13.99 7.43
N ASN A 247 -0.71 14.45 6.54
CA ASN A 247 -2.15 14.49 6.74
C ASN A 247 -2.84 13.21 6.24
N ALA A 248 -2.16 12.34 5.50
CA ALA A 248 -2.70 11.04 5.13
C ALA A 248 -2.33 9.95 6.16
N THR A 249 -3.03 8.82 6.11
CA THR A 249 -2.51 7.54 6.61
C THR A 249 -2.33 6.58 5.44
N PHE A 250 -1.33 5.70 5.54
CA PHE A 250 -1.05 4.70 4.51
C PHE A 250 -0.59 3.41 5.17
N THR A 251 -1.50 2.44 5.27
CA THR A 251 -1.27 1.23 6.07
C THR A 251 -1.71 -0.03 5.34
N THR A 252 -1.29 -1.17 5.86
CA THR A 252 -1.72 -2.50 5.40
C THR A 252 -2.54 -3.19 6.49
N ASP A 253 -3.52 -4.00 6.10
CA ASP A 253 -4.29 -4.83 7.02
C ASP A 253 -3.39 -5.90 7.66
N SER A 254 -2.98 -5.64 8.88
CA SER A 254 -2.12 -6.52 9.69
C SER A 254 -2.93 -7.45 10.62
N SER A 255 -4.26 -7.51 10.47
CA SER A 255 -5.10 -8.42 11.25
C SER A 255 -4.65 -9.87 11.05
N THR A 256 -4.68 -10.63 12.15
CA THR A 256 -4.12 -11.97 12.23
C THR A 256 -5.23 -12.99 12.43
N ASP A 257 -5.18 -14.07 11.66
CA ASP A 257 -6.07 -15.21 11.75
C ASP A 257 -5.30 -16.45 12.25
N GLU A 258 -5.24 -16.59 13.57
CA GLU A 258 -4.51 -17.66 14.26
C GLU A 258 -5.06 -19.07 13.95
N SER A 259 -6.31 -19.17 13.47
CA SER A 259 -6.89 -20.48 13.11
C SER A 259 -6.13 -21.19 11.99
N ARG A 260 -5.38 -20.43 11.17
CA ARG A 260 -4.51 -20.96 10.11
C ARG A 260 -3.34 -21.81 10.63
N PHE A 261 -2.86 -21.59 11.86
CA PHE A 261 -1.82 -22.44 12.48
C PHE A 261 -2.34 -23.83 12.86
N ASN A 262 -3.63 -23.92 13.20
CA ASN A 262 -4.25 -25.13 13.70
C ASN A 262 -5.00 -25.90 12.60
N HIS A 263 -5.06 -25.35 11.39
CA HIS A 263 -5.67 -26.01 10.26
C HIS A 263 -4.92 -27.31 9.87
N ILE A 264 -5.63 -28.29 9.31
CA ILE A 264 -5.08 -29.59 8.87
C ILE A 264 -3.93 -29.46 7.84
N TYR A 265 -3.96 -28.37 7.07
CA TYR A 265 -2.86 -27.88 6.27
C TYR A 265 -2.39 -26.60 6.96
N LYS A 266 -1.19 -26.58 7.52
CA LYS A 266 -0.71 -25.48 8.37
C LYS A 266 0.07 -24.46 7.56
N THR A 267 0.05 -23.21 8.01
CA THR A 267 0.90 -22.15 7.50
C THR A 267 1.34 -21.22 8.63
N THR A 268 2.51 -20.61 8.47
CA THR A 268 3.00 -19.54 9.35
C THR A 268 2.50 -18.15 8.92
N TYR A 269 1.88 -18.05 7.74
CA TYR A 269 1.35 -16.80 7.19
C TYR A 269 -0.08 -16.57 7.69
N THR A 270 -0.20 -15.97 8.87
CA THR A 270 -1.49 -15.77 9.54
C THR A 270 -2.04 -14.35 9.40
N LYS A 271 -1.24 -13.39 8.97
CA LYS A 271 -1.71 -12.01 8.74
C LYS A 271 -2.38 -11.87 7.37
N ASN A 272 -3.31 -10.93 7.26
CA ASN A 272 -3.92 -10.56 5.98
C ASN A 272 -2.89 -10.03 4.98
N VAL A 273 -1.99 -9.15 5.43
CA VAL A 273 -0.76 -8.77 4.74
C VAL A 273 0.42 -9.13 5.65
N ASN A 274 1.27 -10.08 5.23
CA ASN A 274 2.31 -10.63 6.09
C ASN A 274 3.58 -9.79 6.07
N GLU A 275 4.14 -9.60 4.88
CA GLU A 275 5.39 -8.88 4.70
C GLU A 275 5.21 -7.76 3.68
N VAL A 276 5.72 -6.59 4.06
CA VAL A 276 5.64 -5.37 3.27
C VAL A 276 7.05 -4.93 2.92
N TYR A 277 7.24 -4.61 1.64
CA TYR A 277 8.49 -4.22 1.07
C TYR A 277 8.30 -2.99 0.17
N THR A 278 9.25 -2.07 0.20
CA THR A 278 9.21 -0.86 -0.63
C THR A 278 10.46 -0.75 -1.49
N HIS A 279 10.24 -0.55 -2.79
CA HIS A 279 11.27 -0.39 -3.82
C HIS A 279 11.14 1.01 -4.40
N PRO A 280 11.75 2.00 -3.73
CA PRO A 280 11.60 3.37 -4.16
C PRO A 280 12.42 3.63 -5.44
N SER A 281 11.90 4.52 -6.28
CA SER A 281 12.48 4.91 -7.56
C SER A 281 11.85 6.23 -7.98
N GLY A 282 12.62 7.12 -8.60
CA GLY A 282 12.15 8.45 -9.02
C GLY A 282 12.15 9.45 -7.86
N LYS A 283 11.13 10.31 -7.80
CA LYS A 283 10.96 11.28 -6.70
C LYS A 283 9.90 10.78 -5.73
N VAL A 284 10.31 10.45 -4.52
CA VAL A 284 9.46 9.80 -3.51
C VAL A 284 9.49 10.59 -2.22
N ILE A 285 8.32 11.04 -1.72
CA ILE A 285 8.19 11.78 -0.45
C ILE A 285 7.22 11.06 0.48
N LEU A 286 7.72 10.56 1.61
CA LEU A 286 6.94 9.77 2.56
C LEU A 286 6.94 10.47 3.92
N HIS A 287 5.87 11.20 4.22
CA HIS A 287 5.65 11.86 5.51
C HIS A 287 4.64 11.14 6.40
N ALA A 288 3.95 10.12 5.89
CA ALA A 288 3.14 9.22 6.69
C ALA A 288 3.20 7.79 6.15
N GLY A 289 2.68 6.84 6.93
CA GLY A 289 2.46 5.46 6.51
C GLY A 289 3.44 4.43 7.08
N GLN A 290 3.14 3.16 6.79
CA GLN A 290 3.91 1.98 7.19
C GLN A 290 4.41 1.27 5.94
N TRP A 291 5.72 1.35 5.71
CA TRP A 291 6.29 1.00 4.42
C TRP A 291 7.20 -0.23 4.46
N GLY A 292 7.22 -0.93 5.60
CA GLY A 292 7.93 -2.20 5.76
C GLY A 292 9.44 -2.07 5.57
N SER A 293 10.07 -3.10 4.97
CA SER A 293 11.51 -3.03 4.66
C SER A 293 11.76 -2.29 3.36
N PHE A 294 12.63 -1.29 3.39
CA PHE A 294 13.10 -0.60 2.18
C PHE A 294 14.29 -1.34 1.65
N PHE A 295 14.29 -1.58 0.35
CA PHE A 295 15.48 -1.99 -0.36
C PHE A 295 15.35 -1.55 -1.81
N MET A 296 16.37 -0.84 -2.26
CA MET A 296 16.53 -0.54 -3.66
C MET A 296 17.10 -1.77 -4.36
N HIS A 297 16.29 -2.44 -5.17
CA HIS A 297 16.67 -3.64 -5.90
C HIS A 297 15.89 -3.75 -7.21
N VAL A 298 16.37 -4.59 -8.12
CA VAL A 298 15.61 -4.96 -9.32
C VAL A 298 14.51 -5.93 -8.91
N ILE A 299 13.26 -5.56 -9.21
CA ILE A 299 12.07 -6.34 -8.84
C ILE A 299 11.22 -6.63 -10.07
N ALA A 300 10.98 -7.91 -10.35
CA ALA A 300 10.11 -8.31 -11.47
C ALA A 300 10.46 -7.63 -12.81
N GLY A 301 11.76 -7.38 -13.05
CA GLY A 301 12.25 -6.67 -14.25
C GLY A 301 12.23 -5.14 -14.16
N LEU A 302 11.66 -4.56 -13.10
CA LEU A 302 11.71 -3.13 -12.80
C LEU A 302 13.05 -2.77 -12.17
N SER A 303 13.78 -1.86 -12.80
CA SER A 303 15.03 -1.31 -12.26
C SER A 303 14.78 0.08 -11.65
N PRO A 304 15.44 0.42 -10.53
CA PRO A 304 15.42 1.78 -10.01
C PRO A 304 15.89 2.79 -11.06
N ALA A 305 15.35 4.01 -11.07
CA ALA A 305 15.79 5.08 -11.95
C ALA A 305 17.06 5.76 -11.43
N ALA A 306 17.93 6.21 -12.34
CA ALA A 306 19.08 7.03 -12.00
C ALA A 306 18.63 8.40 -11.48
N GLY A 307 19.31 8.94 -10.46
CA GLY A 307 18.94 10.23 -9.87
C GLY A 307 17.70 10.16 -8.97
N SER A 308 17.32 8.97 -8.50
CA SER A 308 16.21 8.82 -7.56
C SER A 308 16.49 9.60 -6.27
N GLU A 309 15.49 10.31 -5.80
CA GLU A 309 15.50 11.09 -4.55
C GLU A 309 14.33 10.65 -3.67
N ILE A 310 14.67 10.16 -2.48
CA ILE A 310 13.72 9.57 -1.54
C ILE A 310 13.78 10.36 -0.24
N THR A 311 12.72 11.09 0.07
CA THR A 311 12.56 11.83 1.32
C THR A 311 11.63 11.07 2.26
N ILE A 312 12.07 10.84 3.49
CA ILE A 312 11.32 10.14 4.52
C ILE A 312 11.32 10.96 5.80
N GLY A 313 10.13 11.23 6.33
CA GLY A 313 9.98 12.05 7.53
C GLY A 313 8.60 11.96 8.17
N GLY A 314 8.29 12.94 9.02
CA GLY A 314 6.98 13.07 9.67
C GLY A 314 6.61 11.84 10.50
N LYS A 315 5.52 11.19 10.13
CA LYS A 315 4.98 9.98 10.79
C LYS A 315 5.28 8.69 10.02
N ALA A 316 6.05 8.75 8.93
CA ALA A 316 6.39 7.57 8.13
C ALA A 316 7.30 6.61 8.92
N THR A 317 7.05 5.31 8.77
CA THR A 317 7.84 4.25 9.38
C THR A 317 8.37 3.27 8.33
N CYS A 318 9.65 2.93 8.45
CA CYS A 318 10.29 1.91 7.62
C CYS A 318 11.49 1.28 8.33
N SER A 319 11.87 0.07 7.89
CA SER A 319 13.17 -0.54 8.18
C SER A 319 14.05 -0.35 6.96
N PHE A 320 14.99 0.60 7.01
CA PHE A 320 15.88 0.84 5.89
C PHE A 320 16.90 -0.27 5.76
N ARG A 321 16.95 -0.87 4.57
CA ARG A 321 18.04 -1.72 4.12
C ARG A 321 18.55 -1.11 2.82
N GLY A 322 19.86 -0.98 2.72
CA GLY A 322 20.57 -0.35 1.63
C GLY A 322 20.26 -0.93 0.26
N PRO A 323 20.92 -0.43 -0.78
CA PRO A 323 20.84 -1.06 -2.09
C PRO A 323 21.20 -2.54 -2.02
N TYR A 324 20.34 -3.41 -2.56
CA TYR A 324 20.47 -4.86 -2.52
C TYR A 324 20.46 -5.46 -3.93
N SER A 325 21.54 -6.15 -4.30
CA SER A 325 21.75 -6.99 -5.49
C SER A 325 21.36 -6.40 -6.85
N THR A 326 22.26 -6.51 -7.84
CA THR A 326 21.96 -6.35 -9.28
C THR A 326 21.40 -5.00 -9.74
N VAL A 327 21.40 -3.98 -8.88
CA VAL A 327 21.07 -2.62 -9.30
C VAL A 327 22.24 -2.10 -10.13
N THR A 328 21.99 -1.82 -11.41
CA THR A 328 23.00 -1.40 -12.40
C THR A 328 22.85 0.08 -12.80
N THR A 329 22.23 0.90 -11.95
CA THR A 329 22.05 2.32 -12.24
C THR A 329 23.38 3.08 -12.20
N LEU A 330 23.70 3.74 -13.31
CA LEU A 330 24.92 4.53 -13.52
C LEU A 330 24.89 5.92 -12.86
N GLY A 331 24.02 6.15 -11.87
CA GLY A 331 23.80 7.47 -11.27
C GLY A 331 23.54 7.41 -9.76
N LYS A 332 23.76 8.56 -9.11
CA LYS A 332 23.58 8.77 -7.67
C LYS A 332 22.12 8.55 -7.24
N VAL A 333 21.91 7.96 -6.08
CA VAL A 333 20.62 7.88 -5.38
C VAL A 333 20.74 8.61 -4.06
N THR A 334 19.75 9.44 -3.74
CA THR A 334 19.75 10.26 -2.52
C THR A 334 18.60 9.84 -1.61
N TYR A 335 18.93 9.56 -0.34
CA TYR A 335 17.97 9.36 0.74
C TYR A 335 18.06 10.53 1.72
N ILE A 336 16.95 11.22 1.95
CA ILE A 336 16.84 12.34 2.89
C ILE A 336 15.95 11.89 4.05
N PHE A 337 16.52 11.86 5.25
CA PHE A 337 15.80 11.54 6.47
C PHE A 337 15.54 12.81 7.27
N GLU A 338 14.32 13.35 7.16
CA GLU A 338 13.92 14.63 7.77
C GLU A 338 13.56 14.50 9.26
N GLY A 339 13.61 13.29 9.82
CA GLY A 339 13.23 13.00 11.21
C GLY A 339 11.77 12.56 11.35
N GLY A 340 11.45 11.93 12.47
CA GLY A 340 10.14 11.31 12.68
C GLY A 340 10.23 9.93 13.31
N SER A 341 9.32 9.03 12.95
CA SER A 341 9.22 7.67 13.50
C SER A 341 10.17 6.65 12.86
N VAL A 342 10.96 7.04 11.85
CA VAL A 342 12.11 6.24 11.36
C VAL A 342 13.27 6.39 12.33
N THR A 343 13.58 5.33 13.06
CA THR A 343 14.53 5.39 14.18
C THR A 343 15.83 4.63 13.95
N THR A 344 15.88 3.71 12.98
CA THR A 344 17.05 2.83 12.82
C THR A 344 17.36 2.48 11.37
N ILE A 345 18.64 2.61 10.98
CA ILE A 345 19.19 2.16 9.70
C ILE A 345 20.10 0.94 9.94
N ASP A 346 19.54 -0.27 9.94
CA ASP A 346 20.25 -1.50 10.35
C ASP A 346 21.25 -2.04 9.32
N ASP A 347 21.07 -1.73 8.03
CA ASP A 347 21.82 -2.38 6.95
C ASP A 347 22.09 -1.41 5.79
N VAL A 348 22.85 -0.34 6.04
CA VAL A 348 23.12 0.76 5.08
C VAL A 348 23.54 0.28 3.68
N PHE A 349 24.28 -0.82 3.60
CA PHE A 349 24.81 -1.37 2.34
C PHE A 349 24.06 -2.61 1.84
N GLY A 350 22.99 -3.05 2.53
CA GLY A 350 22.25 -4.26 2.18
C GLY A 350 23.02 -5.57 2.41
N ASN A 351 24.17 -5.52 3.09
CA ASN A 351 25.11 -6.62 3.28
C ASN A 351 24.56 -7.69 4.24
N ILE A 352 23.91 -7.28 5.33
CA ILE A 352 23.33 -8.20 6.32
C ILE A 352 22.24 -9.02 5.64
N TYR A 353 21.35 -8.35 4.92
CA TYR A 353 20.28 -9.00 4.18
C TYR A 353 20.83 -9.91 3.07
N ALA A 354 21.86 -9.45 2.35
CA ALA A 354 22.53 -10.24 1.32
C ALA A 354 23.41 -11.39 1.83
N LYS A 355 23.62 -11.46 3.16
CA LYS A 355 24.57 -12.39 3.78
C LYS A 355 25.97 -12.25 3.14
N LYS A 356 26.39 -11.00 2.94
CA LYS A 356 27.71 -10.62 2.40
C LYS A 356 28.52 -9.91 3.47
N THR A 357 29.84 -10.10 3.42
CA THR A 357 30.79 -9.53 4.38
C THR A 357 31.46 -8.25 3.89
N SER A 358 31.12 -7.79 2.69
CA SER A 358 31.63 -6.57 2.08
C SER A 358 30.61 -6.01 1.09
N PRO A 359 30.56 -4.68 0.87
CA PRO A 359 29.80 -4.09 -0.22
C PRO A 359 30.16 -4.79 -1.55
N TYR A 360 29.15 -5.27 -2.26
CA TYR A 360 29.32 -6.06 -3.49
C TYR A 360 28.66 -5.40 -4.71
N GLN A 361 28.30 -4.12 -4.57
CA GLN A 361 27.64 -3.32 -5.59
C GLN A 361 28.42 -2.02 -5.83
N THR A 362 28.42 -1.57 -7.08
CA THR A 362 29.01 -0.29 -7.49
C THR A 362 27.86 0.69 -7.69
N MET A 363 27.59 1.51 -6.67
CA MET A 363 26.52 2.51 -6.71
C MET A 363 26.90 3.70 -5.82
N ASP A 364 26.57 4.90 -6.28
CA ASP A 364 26.68 6.12 -5.49
C ASP A 364 25.39 6.32 -4.69
N VAL A 365 25.48 6.20 -3.37
CA VAL A 365 24.36 6.46 -2.45
C VAL A 365 24.74 7.61 -1.53
N GLU A 366 23.88 8.62 -1.47
CA GLU A 366 23.95 9.68 -0.48
C GLU A 366 22.84 9.51 0.54
N ILE A 367 23.22 9.54 1.81
CA ILE A 367 22.29 9.51 2.94
C ILE A 367 22.44 10.85 3.67
N ILE A 368 21.38 11.64 3.68
CA ILE A 368 21.31 12.95 4.32
C ILE A 368 20.48 12.79 5.61
N PRO A 369 21.11 12.66 6.78
CA PRO A 369 20.42 12.76 8.05
C PRO A 369 20.10 14.24 8.31
N ALA A 370 18.90 14.67 7.92
CA ALA A 370 18.39 16.02 8.20
C ALA A 370 17.70 16.10 9.59
N SER A 371 17.90 15.10 10.46
CA SER A 371 17.38 15.04 11.82
C SER A 371 18.32 14.31 12.78
N ASP A 372 18.36 14.77 14.02
CA ASP A 372 19.14 14.20 15.12
C ASP A 372 18.60 12.85 15.63
N SER A 373 17.44 12.40 15.13
CA SER A 373 16.77 11.17 15.61
C SER A 373 17.23 9.89 14.92
N LEU A 374 18.14 9.98 13.94
CA LEU A 374 18.58 8.85 13.14
C LEU A 374 19.69 8.06 13.84
N ILE A 375 19.45 6.77 14.11
CA ILE A 375 20.44 5.89 14.74
C ILE A 375 21.01 4.94 13.68
N PHE A 376 22.35 4.90 13.61
CA PHE A 376 23.12 3.88 12.90
C PHE A 376 23.65 2.87 13.92
N PRO A 377 23.02 1.70 14.09
CA PRO A 377 23.50 0.68 15.00
C PRO A 377 24.84 0.14 14.53
N THR A 378 25.78 0.00 15.45
CA THR A 378 27.05 -0.69 15.20
C THR A 378 26.81 -2.20 15.24
N SER A 379 27.16 -2.92 14.17
CA SER A 379 27.10 -4.40 14.13
C SER A 379 28.51 -4.97 14.15
N ASP A 380 28.84 -5.71 15.21
CA ASP A 380 30.13 -6.43 15.30
C ASP A 380 30.21 -7.64 14.35
N THR A 381 29.06 -8.06 13.80
CA THR A 381 28.96 -9.27 12.94
C THR A 381 29.11 -8.96 11.46
N TYR A 382 28.77 -7.73 11.05
CA TYR A 382 28.82 -7.27 9.67
C TYR A 382 29.31 -5.80 9.67
N PRO A 383 30.64 -5.58 9.80
CA PRO A 383 31.23 -4.25 9.93
C PRO A 383 31.09 -3.39 8.68
#